data_AF-A0A7H8J4S5-F1
#
_entry.id   AF-A0A7H8J4S5-F1
#
_cell.length_a   1.000
_cell.length_b   1.000
_cell.length_c   1.000
_cell.angle_alpha   90.00
_cell.angle_beta   90.00
_cell.angle_gamma   90.00
#
_symmetry.space_group_name_H-M   'P 1'
#
loop_
_entity.id
_entity.type
_entity.pdbx_description
1 polymer ?
#
loop_
_entity_poly.entity_id
_entity_poly.type
_entity_poly.pdbx_seq_one_letter_code
_entity_poly.pdbx_strand_id
1 'polypeptide(L)'
;MTGAWSDHDVTALRAACYAADGRALIELLRTRDAEPVIQQCGDALTAAVIRGVPAAVETAVRCSAALRVRSWEGDEVLADQLDTAISGTAPALRPLAVGLEELSGLLEGDPAWGGGWVDLNTGECRPMRADFEEPRGEGEPEDTERWLHVACAGSHDAYRDMEDFIAVLDDLSLADALATAIRGRGAFRRFKDVLAASPAEQRRYWLFSAERQHGRARAWLADYDYRPTPRAGSSRARSTPHFLGWS
;
A
#
# COMPACT_ATOMS: atom_id res chain seq x y z
N MET A 1 -22.99 10.89 -7.58
CA MET A 1 -22.47 9.68 -8.23
C MET A 1 -20.98 9.88 -8.44
N THR A 2 -20.16 9.19 -7.66
CA THR A 2 -18.71 9.14 -7.86
C THR A 2 -18.41 8.29 -9.10
N GLY A 3 -17.51 8.75 -9.96
CA GLY A 3 -17.11 8.02 -11.16
C GLY A 3 -15.98 7.05 -10.89
N ALA A 4 -15.90 5.96 -11.65
CA ALA A 4 -14.79 5.00 -11.59
C ALA A 4 -13.43 5.69 -11.78
N TRP A 5 -12.38 5.11 -11.16
CA TRP A 5 -11.01 5.59 -11.25
C TRP A 5 -10.41 5.35 -12.64
N SER A 6 -9.99 6.43 -13.31
CA SER A 6 -9.21 6.36 -14.55
C SER A 6 -7.70 6.37 -14.29
N ASP A 7 -6.89 6.01 -15.29
CA ASP A 7 -5.42 6.10 -15.20
C ASP A 7 -4.93 7.50 -14.82
N HIS A 8 -5.62 8.53 -15.30
CA HIS A 8 -5.32 9.92 -14.96
C HIS A 8 -5.58 10.20 -13.48
N ASP A 9 -6.72 9.73 -12.95
CA ASP A 9 -7.06 9.91 -11.53
C ASP A 9 -6.04 9.21 -10.64
N VAL A 10 -5.66 7.97 -10.96
CA VAL A 10 -4.66 7.20 -10.19
C VAL A 10 -3.30 7.90 -10.20
N THR A 11 -2.90 8.43 -11.36
CA THR A 11 -1.65 9.20 -11.49
C THR A 11 -1.71 10.48 -10.65
N ALA A 12 -2.83 11.21 -10.69
CA ALA A 12 -3.04 12.41 -9.91
C ALA A 12 -3.03 12.13 -8.40
N LEU A 13 -3.64 11.02 -7.95
CA LEU A 13 -3.62 10.58 -6.56
C LEU A 13 -2.19 10.36 -6.07
N ARG A 14 -1.41 9.58 -6.82
CA ARG A 14 0.00 9.29 -6.48
C ARG A 14 0.84 10.57 -6.43
N ALA A 15 0.65 11.47 -7.40
CA ALA A 15 1.34 12.75 -7.43
C ALA A 15 1.00 13.60 -6.20
N ALA A 16 -0.29 13.68 -5.82
CA ALA A 16 -0.74 14.42 -4.65
C ALA A 16 -0.17 13.84 -3.35
N CYS A 17 -0.17 12.51 -3.20
CA CYS A 17 0.43 11.83 -2.05
C CYS A 17 1.94 12.09 -1.95
N TYR A 18 2.67 11.93 -3.06
CA TYR A 18 4.12 12.12 -3.10
C TYR A 18 4.54 13.57 -2.83
N ALA A 19 3.83 14.55 -3.41
CA ALA A 19 4.09 15.97 -3.20
C ALA A 19 3.57 16.50 -1.84
N ALA A 20 2.87 15.66 -1.06
CA ALA A 20 2.11 16.07 0.12
C ALA A 20 1.16 17.25 -0.17
N ASP A 21 0.55 17.26 -1.37
CA ASP A 21 -0.42 18.25 -1.80
C ASP A 21 -1.82 17.88 -1.31
N GLY A 22 -2.12 18.31 -0.08
CA GLY A 22 -3.41 18.06 0.54
C GLY A 22 -4.59 18.69 -0.21
N ARG A 23 -4.40 19.81 -0.94
CA ARG A 23 -5.52 20.44 -1.66
C ARG A 23 -5.91 19.60 -2.87
N ALA A 24 -4.93 19.21 -3.68
CA ALA A 24 -5.17 18.33 -4.83
C ALA A 24 -5.77 16.99 -4.38
N LEU A 25 -5.30 16.42 -3.27
CA LEU A 25 -5.85 15.19 -2.70
C LEU A 25 -7.33 15.36 -2.34
N ILE A 26 -7.70 16.41 -1.60
CA ILE A 26 -9.08 16.63 -1.17
C ILE A 26 -10.01 16.91 -2.36
N GLU A 27 -9.57 17.67 -3.36
CA GLU A 27 -10.34 17.87 -4.59
C GLU A 27 -10.63 16.53 -5.31
N LEU A 28 -9.64 15.65 -5.39
CA LEU A 28 -9.79 14.34 -6.00
C LEU A 28 -10.78 13.45 -5.20
N LEU A 29 -10.63 13.36 -3.89
CA LEU A 29 -11.50 12.56 -3.01
C LEU A 29 -12.93 13.11 -2.87
N ARG A 30 -13.20 14.35 -3.32
CA ARG A 30 -14.56 14.89 -3.41
C ARG A 30 -15.30 14.47 -4.67
N THR A 31 -14.57 14.15 -5.73
CA THR A 31 -15.15 13.81 -7.05
C THR A 31 -15.12 12.31 -7.34
N ARG A 32 -14.22 11.58 -6.67
CA ARG A 32 -14.05 10.14 -6.78
C ARG A 32 -14.48 9.43 -5.50
N ASP A 33 -14.81 8.16 -5.65
CA ASP A 33 -15.02 7.30 -4.50
C ASP A 33 -13.68 7.04 -3.82
N ALA A 34 -13.61 7.31 -2.52
CA ALA A 34 -12.39 7.15 -1.75
C ALA A 34 -12.17 5.69 -1.33
N GLU A 35 -13.22 4.88 -1.24
CA GLU A 35 -13.18 3.52 -0.69
C GLU A 35 -12.07 2.64 -1.29
N PRO A 36 -11.78 2.66 -2.60
CA PRO A 36 -10.73 1.81 -3.19
C PRO A 36 -9.29 2.26 -2.91
N VAL A 37 -9.08 3.42 -2.28
CA VAL A 37 -7.76 4.08 -2.21
C VAL A 37 -7.42 4.67 -0.84
N ILE A 38 -8.17 4.33 0.21
CA ILE A 38 -8.01 4.95 1.54
C ILE A 38 -6.63 4.62 2.12
N GLN A 39 -6.17 3.36 2.06
CA GLN A 39 -4.84 2.96 2.52
C GLN A 39 -3.73 3.61 1.70
N GLN A 40 -3.95 3.79 0.40
CA GLN A 40 -2.99 4.46 -0.50
C GLN A 40 -2.81 5.95 -0.22
N CYS A 41 -3.85 6.64 0.26
CA CYS A 41 -3.79 8.09 0.50
C CYS A 41 -3.89 8.51 1.98
N GLY A 42 -4.06 7.56 2.90
CA GLY A 42 -4.32 7.80 4.32
C GLY A 42 -3.28 8.67 5.01
N ASP A 43 -1.99 8.48 4.71
CA ASP A 43 -0.92 9.27 5.34
C ASP A 43 -0.90 10.72 4.81
N ALA A 44 -1.17 10.91 3.52
CA ALA A 44 -1.31 12.24 2.93
C ALA A 44 -2.57 12.97 3.45
N LEU A 45 -3.67 12.23 3.64
CA LEU A 45 -4.89 12.75 4.26
C LEU A 45 -4.66 13.13 5.73
N THR A 46 -3.94 12.28 6.49
CA THR A 46 -3.52 12.58 7.87
C THR A 46 -2.71 13.87 7.93
N ALA A 47 -1.72 14.03 7.04
CA ALA A 47 -0.92 15.24 6.96
C ALA A 47 -1.76 16.48 6.58
N ALA A 48 -2.74 16.33 5.68
CA ALA A 48 -3.66 17.40 5.30
C ALA A 48 -4.54 17.86 6.47
N VAL A 49 -5.03 16.93 7.30
CA VAL A 49 -5.75 17.24 8.55
C VAL A 49 -4.87 18.04 9.50
N ILE A 50 -3.66 17.56 9.79
CA ILE A 50 -2.71 18.23 10.71
C ILE A 50 -2.36 19.65 10.22
N ARG A 51 -2.24 19.85 8.91
CA ARG A 51 -1.95 21.15 8.29
C ARG A 51 -3.17 22.07 8.16
N GLY A 52 -4.36 21.63 8.58
CA GLY A 52 -5.57 22.43 8.50
C GLY A 52 -6.06 22.70 7.07
N VAL A 53 -5.84 21.75 6.15
CA VAL A 53 -6.34 21.88 4.77
C VAL A 53 -7.88 21.92 4.78
N PRO A 54 -8.53 22.86 4.07
CA PRO A 54 -9.99 22.93 4.03
C PRO A 54 -10.65 21.60 3.61
N ALA A 55 -11.72 21.21 4.30
CA ALA A 55 -12.44 19.95 4.11
C ALA A 55 -11.64 18.64 4.36
N ALA A 56 -10.41 18.72 4.86
CA ALA A 56 -9.63 17.53 5.21
C ALA A 56 -10.22 16.76 6.38
N VAL A 57 -10.67 17.45 7.44
CA VAL A 57 -11.32 16.81 8.61
C VAL A 57 -12.58 16.06 8.21
N GLU A 58 -13.46 16.68 7.43
CA GLU A 58 -14.69 16.05 6.95
C GLU A 58 -14.41 14.79 6.10
N THR A 59 -13.39 14.87 5.24
CA THR A 59 -12.95 13.73 4.41
C THR A 59 -12.34 12.63 5.26
N ALA A 60 -11.51 12.96 6.25
CA ALA A 60 -10.91 12.01 7.18
C ALA A 60 -11.97 11.29 8.03
N VAL A 61 -13.02 11.98 8.51
CA VAL A 61 -14.14 11.36 9.23
C VAL A 61 -14.84 10.31 8.37
N ARG A 62 -15.13 10.63 7.10
CA ARG A 62 -15.74 9.65 6.17
C ARG A 62 -14.83 8.45 5.92
N CYS A 63 -13.55 8.69 5.65
CA CYS A 63 -12.58 7.62 5.42
C CYS A 63 -12.41 6.73 6.66
N SER A 64 -12.29 7.32 7.84
CA SER A 64 -12.20 6.62 9.13
C SER A 64 -13.41 5.72 9.37
N ALA A 65 -14.63 6.23 9.10
CA ALA A 65 -15.84 5.42 9.19
C ALA A 65 -15.87 4.27 8.17
N ALA A 66 -15.48 4.51 6.91
CA ALA A 66 -15.44 3.50 5.87
C ALA A 66 -14.45 2.37 6.19
N LEU A 67 -13.25 2.71 6.69
CA LEU A 67 -12.24 1.75 7.13
C LEU A 67 -12.79 0.83 8.22
N ARG A 68 -13.48 1.37 9.21
CA ARG A 68 -14.05 0.56 10.30
C ARG A 68 -15.17 -0.38 9.85
N VAL A 69 -15.96 0.03 8.85
CA VAL A 69 -16.98 -0.83 8.27
C VAL A 69 -16.34 -1.94 7.43
N ARG A 70 -15.32 -1.61 6.63
CA ARG A 70 -14.62 -2.55 5.75
C ARG A 70 -13.78 -3.57 6.54
N SER A 71 -13.11 -3.11 7.60
CA SER A 71 -12.38 -3.92 8.57
C SER A 71 -11.35 -4.88 7.94
N TRP A 72 -10.67 -4.45 6.88
CA TRP A 72 -9.53 -5.19 6.34
C TRP A 72 -8.30 -5.01 7.25
N GLU A 73 -7.30 -5.86 7.03
CA GLU A 73 -6.03 -5.74 7.72
C GLU A 73 -5.41 -4.35 7.50
N GLY A 74 -5.04 -3.69 8.59
CA GLY A 74 -4.53 -2.32 8.60
C GLY A 74 -5.60 -1.22 8.60
N ASP A 75 -6.89 -1.54 8.43
CA ASP A 75 -7.95 -0.52 8.42
C ASP A 75 -8.15 0.13 9.79
N GLU A 76 -8.13 -0.66 10.86
CA GLU A 76 -8.23 -0.15 12.24
C GLU A 76 -7.06 0.78 12.56
N VAL A 77 -5.84 0.38 12.19
CA VAL A 77 -4.62 1.19 12.38
C VAL A 77 -4.73 2.55 11.68
N LEU A 78 -5.19 2.57 10.43
CA LEU A 78 -5.36 3.83 9.70
C LEU A 78 -6.52 4.67 10.24
N ALA A 79 -7.63 4.04 10.63
CA ALA A 79 -8.77 4.76 11.22
C ALA A 79 -8.37 5.46 12.52
N ASP A 80 -7.63 4.79 13.39
CA ASP A 80 -7.12 5.36 14.64
C ASP A 80 -6.10 6.48 14.40
N GLN A 81 -5.26 6.34 13.36
CA GLN A 81 -4.36 7.40 12.93
C GLN A 81 -5.12 8.66 12.47
N LEU A 82 -6.19 8.49 11.69
CA LEU A 82 -7.04 9.60 11.24
C LEU A 82 -7.75 10.26 12.42
N ASP A 83 -8.32 9.48 13.34
CA ASP A 83 -9.04 9.99 14.51
C ASP A 83 -8.12 10.74 15.48
N THR A 84 -6.89 10.26 15.64
CA THR A 84 -5.83 10.95 16.39
C THR A 84 -5.53 12.31 15.77
N ALA A 85 -5.39 12.37 14.43
CA ALA A 85 -5.14 13.61 13.72
C ALA A 85 -6.34 14.59 13.81
N ILE A 86 -7.57 14.08 13.74
CA ILE A 86 -8.80 14.88 13.90
C ILE A 86 -8.89 15.46 15.31
N SER A 87 -8.58 14.65 16.33
CA SER A 87 -8.70 15.04 17.74
C SER A 87 -7.51 15.86 18.25
N GLY A 88 -6.40 15.90 17.49
CA GLY A 88 -5.16 16.56 17.90
C GLY A 88 -4.43 15.85 19.05
N THR A 89 -4.74 14.57 19.29
CA THR A 89 -4.10 13.78 20.34
C THR A 89 -2.72 13.28 19.89
N ALA A 90 -1.89 12.88 20.86
CA ALA A 90 -0.59 12.29 20.54
C ALA A 90 -0.80 10.87 19.94
N PRO A 91 -0.15 10.53 18.81
CA PRO A 91 -0.17 9.18 18.26
C PRO A 91 0.49 8.17 19.21
N ALA A 92 -0.11 6.98 19.33
CA ALA A 92 0.45 5.88 20.13
C ALA A 92 1.70 5.25 19.47
N LEU A 93 1.69 5.12 18.14
CA LEU A 93 2.76 4.50 17.36
C LEU A 93 3.85 5.51 16.98
N ARG A 94 5.11 5.05 16.99
CA ARG A 94 6.27 5.87 16.64
C ARG A 94 6.29 6.14 15.13
N PRO A 95 6.59 7.38 14.69
CA PRO A 95 6.67 7.66 13.26
C PRO A 95 7.90 6.99 12.63
N LEU A 96 7.72 6.35 11.47
CA LEU A 96 8.80 5.84 10.62
C LEU A 96 8.60 6.35 9.19
N ALA A 97 9.64 6.93 8.59
CA ALA A 97 9.59 7.51 7.25
C ALA A 97 9.67 6.42 6.16
N VAL A 98 8.74 5.47 6.15
CA VAL A 98 8.74 4.31 5.24
C VAL A 98 7.62 4.42 4.22
N GLY A 99 7.91 4.10 2.96
CA GLY A 99 6.90 3.99 1.91
C GLY A 99 6.22 2.63 1.95
N LEU A 100 4.90 2.59 2.11
CA LEU A 100 4.16 1.33 2.19
C LEU A 100 4.26 0.48 0.92
N GLU A 101 4.36 1.09 -0.26
CA GLU A 101 4.58 0.38 -1.53
C GLU A 101 5.93 -0.34 -1.57
N GLU A 102 6.98 0.28 -1.02
CA GLU A 102 8.31 -0.36 -0.97
C GLU A 102 8.33 -1.48 0.08
N LEU A 103 7.69 -1.26 1.23
CA LEU A 103 7.61 -2.25 2.30
C LEU A 103 6.75 -3.46 1.90
N SER A 104 5.62 -3.25 1.23
CA SER A 104 4.78 -4.37 0.75
C SER A 104 5.54 -5.24 -0.24
N GLY A 105 6.40 -4.65 -1.08
CA GLY A 105 7.30 -5.39 -1.97
C GLY A 105 8.37 -6.23 -1.25
N LEU A 106 8.69 -5.94 0.02
CA LEU A 106 9.52 -6.81 0.87
C LEU A 106 8.71 -7.92 1.52
N LEU A 107 7.50 -7.61 2.00
CA LEU A 107 6.62 -8.53 2.69
C LEU A 107 6.06 -9.61 1.74
N GLU A 108 5.73 -9.23 0.51
CA GLU A 108 5.01 -10.09 -0.43
C GLU A 108 5.83 -10.33 -1.69
N GLY A 109 5.87 -11.58 -2.16
CA GLY A 109 6.64 -11.97 -3.32
C GLY A 109 7.05 -13.44 -3.31
N ASP A 110 8.10 -13.76 -4.09
CA ASP A 110 8.71 -15.08 -4.04
C ASP A 110 9.53 -15.22 -2.74
N PRO A 111 9.27 -16.21 -1.86
CA PRO A 111 10.08 -16.44 -0.67
C PRO A 111 11.57 -16.64 -0.93
N ALA A 112 11.97 -17.09 -2.13
CA ALA A 112 13.37 -17.26 -2.50
C ALA A 112 14.12 -15.93 -2.70
N TRP A 113 13.40 -14.84 -2.98
CA TRP A 113 13.97 -13.53 -3.32
C TRP A 113 13.35 -12.36 -2.55
N GLY A 114 12.34 -12.63 -1.72
CA GLY A 114 11.62 -11.65 -0.93
C GLY A 114 12.24 -11.41 0.44
N GLY A 115 11.62 -10.52 1.21
CA GLY A 115 12.16 -10.07 2.48
C GLY A 115 13.28 -9.06 2.31
N GLY A 116 13.86 -8.64 3.43
CA GLY A 116 14.90 -7.64 3.46
C GLY A 116 14.95 -6.89 4.78
N TRP A 117 15.31 -5.61 4.72
CA TRP A 117 15.44 -4.76 5.90
C TRP A 117 14.90 -3.36 5.66
N VAL A 118 14.38 -2.75 6.72
CA VAL A 118 14.06 -1.33 6.78
C VAL A 118 15.08 -0.62 7.66
N ASP A 119 15.71 0.43 7.15
CA ASP A 119 16.55 1.32 7.96
C ASP A 119 15.63 2.18 8.85
N LEU A 120 15.72 2.06 10.17
CA LEU A 120 14.85 2.79 11.10
C LEU A 120 15.17 4.30 11.17
N ASN A 121 16.35 4.72 10.72
CA ASN A 121 16.74 6.14 10.70
C ASN A 121 16.28 6.85 9.43
N THR A 122 16.31 6.15 8.29
CA THR A 122 15.98 6.75 6.97
C THR A 122 14.65 6.27 6.40
N GLY A 123 14.16 5.14 6.90
CA GLY A 123 13.01 4.39 6.41
C GLY A 123 13.27 3.65 5.10
N GLU A 124 14.51 3.61 4.58
CA GLU A 124 14.88 2.92 3.33
C GLU A 124 14.56 1.42 3.39
N CYS A 125 13.82 0.91 2.40
CA CYS A 125 13.54 -0.52 2.23
C CYS A 125 14.61 -1.15 1.33
N ARG A 126 15.34 -2.13 1.86
CA ARG A 126 16.41 -2.85 1.17
C ARG A 126 16.03 -4.32 0.99
N PRO A 127 15.71 -4.75 -0.26
CA PRO A 127 15.46 -6.16 -0.54
C PRO A 127 16.69 -7.01 -0.23
N MET A 128 16.45 -8.25 0.19
CA MET A 128 17.49 -9.26 0.28
C MET A 128 18.00 -9.55 -1.14
N ARG A 129 19.23 -9.16 -1.48
CA ARG A 129 19.80 -9.50 -2.79
C ARG A 129 20.31 -10.93 -2.76
N ALA A 130 20.14 -11.62 -3.88
CA ALA A 130 20.75 -12.90 -4.21
C ALA A 130 22.28 -12.94 -4.02
N ASP A 131 22.93 -11.77 -4.17
CA ASP A 131 24.38 -11.65 -4.31
C ASP A 131 25.05 -11.03 -3.07
N PHE A 132 24.29 -10.69 -2.03
CA PHE A 132 24.89 -10.24 -0.78
C PHE A 132 25.34 -11.47 0.02
N GLU A 133 26.65 -11.75 -0.03
CA GLU A 133 27.34 -12.10 1.21
C GLU A 133 26.88 -11.08 2.27
N GLU A 134 26.50 -11.55 3.46
CA GLU A 134 26.43 -10.69 4.65
C GLU A 134 27.57 -9.66 4.55
N PRO A 135 27.36 -8.36 4.79
CA PRO A 135 28.49 -7.46 4.91
C PRO A 135 29.34 -7.91 6.12
N ARG A 136 30.21 -8.91 5.92
CA ARG A 136 31.40 -9.15 6.72
C ARG A 136 32.41 -8.07 6.35
N GLY A 137 32.04 -6.83 6.65
CA GLY A 137 33.03 -5.83 6.98
C GLY A 137 33.51 -6.17 8.38
N GLU A 138 34.70 -6.75 8.48
CA GLU A 138 35.40 -6.87 9.76
C GLU A 138 35.49 -5.47 10.40
N GLY A 139 34.66 -5.20 11.41
CA GLY A 139 34.88 -4.09 12.35
C GLY A 139 33.80 -3.03 12.55
N GLU A 140 32.61 -3.09 11.92
CA GLU A 140 31.49 -2.23 12.37
C GLU A 140 30.66 -2.93 13.44
N PRO A 141 30.36 -2.29 14.58
CA PRO A 141 29.45 -2.86 15.56
C PRO A 141 28.10 -3.11 14.87
N GLU A 142 27.57 -4.30 15.06
CA GLU A 142 26.26 -4.72 14.57
C GLU A 142 25.21 -3.80 15.18
N ASP A 143 24.88 -2.71 14.48
CA ASP A 143 23.85 -1.76 14.90
C ASP A 143 22.47 -2.40 14.65
N THR A 144 22.21 -3.47 15.40
CA THR A 144 20.98 -4.26 15.41
C THR A 144 19.76 -3.40 15.75
N GLU A 145 19.97 -2.25 16.38
CA GLU A 145 18.92 -1.26 16.69
C GLU A 145 18.54 -0.39 15.48
N ARG A 146 19.36 -0.36 14.42
CA ARG A 146 19.10 0.45 13.21
C ARG A 146 18.27 -0.26 12.16
N TRP A 147 18.36 -1.59 12.08
CA TRP A 147 17.75 -2.36 10.99
C TRP A 147 16.60 -3.22 11.48
N LEU A 148 15.42 -3.02 10.87
CA LEU A 148 14.27 -3.87 11.11
C LEU A 148 14.19 -4.94 10.01
N HIS A 149 14.36 -6.20 10.38
CA HIS A 149 14.27 -7.33 9.46
C HIS A 149 12.82 -7.60 9.04
N VAL A 150 12.62 -7.80 7.73
CA VAL A 150 11.33 -8.09 7.10
C VAL A 150 11.39 -9.50 6.49
N ALA A 151 10.63 -10.43 7.05
CA ALA A 151 10.47 -11.75 6.46
C ALA A 151 9.47 -11.71 5.30
N CYS A 152 9.74 -12.47 4.23
CA CYS A 152 8.78 -12.66 3.14
C CYS A 152 7.64 -13.57 3.60
N ALA A 153 6.41 -13.08 3.57
CA ALA A 153 5.18 -13.85 3.78
C ALA A 153 4.85 -14.76 2.57
N GLY A 154 5.51 -14.52 1.44
CA GLY A 154 5.34 -15.28 0.21
C GLY A 154 4.16 -14.79 -0.63
N SER A 155 3.54 -15.72 -1.36
CA SER A 155 2.51 -15.42 -2.36
C SER A 155 1.07 -15.69 -1.90
N HIS A 156 0.87 -16.11 -0.65
CA HIS A 156 -0.44 -16.49 -0.13
C HIS A 156 -1.42 -15.31 -0.12
N ASP A 157 -1.00 -14.15 0.38
CA ASP A 157 -1.88 -12.97 0.48
C ASP A 157 -2.26 -12.41 -0.89
N ALA A 158 -1.33 -12.35 -1.84
CA ALA A 158 -1.69 -11.94 -3.20
C ALA A 158 -2.54 -12.99 -3.93
N TYR A 159 -2.42 -14.29 -3.60
CA TYR A 159 -3.35 -15.29 -4.12
C TYR A 159 -4.75 -15.06 -3.57
N ARG A 160 -4.86 -14.78 -2.27
CA ARG A 160 -6.11 -14.42 -1.62
C ARG A 160 -6.69 -13.13 -2.20
N ASP A 161 -5.87 -12.13 -2.54
CA ASP A 161 -6.33 -10.92 -3.21
C ASP A 161 -6.96 -11.24 -4.58
N MET A 162 -6.44 -12.21 -5.34
CA MET A 162 -7.08 -12.68 -6.58
C MET A 162 -8.45 -13.31 -6.30
N GLU A 163 -8.56 -14.18 -5.28
CA GLU A 163 -9.81 -14.83 -4.90
C GLU A 163 -10.86 -13.82 -4.45
N ASP A 164 -10.47 -12.89 -3.56
CA ASP A 164 -11.36 -11.88 -3.01
C ASP A 164 -11.79 -10.88 -4.09
N PHE A 165 -10.92 -10.54 -5.06
CA PHE A 165 -11.31 -9.71 -6.20
C PHE A 165 -12.33 -10.42 -7.10
N ILE A 166 -12.11 -11.71 -7.40
CA ILE A 166 -13.05 -12.51 -8.22
C ILE A 166 -14.43 -12.55 -7.57
N ALA A 167 -14.48 -12.68 -6.24
CA ALA A 167 -15.74 -12.79 -5.48
C ALA A 167 -16.61 -11.52 -5.54
N VAL A 168 -16.03 -10.36 -5.86
CA VAL A 168 -16.75 -9.06 -5.91
C VAL A 168 -16.97 -8.53 -7.33
N LEU A 169 -16.66 -9.32 -8.36
CA LEU A 169 -16.90 -8.94 -9.74
C LEU A 169 -18.38 -9.06 -10.12
N ASP A 170 -18.92 -7.99 -10.73
CA ASP A 170 -20.28 -8.00 -11.27
C ASP A 170 -20.39 -8.82 -12.58
N ASP A 171 -19.32 -8.88 -13.37
CA ASP A 171 -19.27 -9.68 -14.61
C ASP A 171 -18.98 -11.15 -14.26
N LEU A 172 -20.05 -11.94 -14.20
CA LEU A 172 -19.97 -13.37 -13.88
C LEU A 172 -19.15 -14.17 -14.90
N SER A 173 -19.12 -13.75 -16.17
CA SER A 173 -18.35 -14.46 -17.20
C SER A 173 -16.85 -14.23 -16.99
N LEU A 174 -16.46 -13.01 -16.64
CA LEU A 174 -15.09 -12.69 -16.26
C LEU A 174 -14.71 -13.40 -14.95
N ALA A 175 -15.59 -13.40 -13.96
CA ALA A 175 -15.36 -14.07 -12.67
C ALA A 175 -15.08 -15.57 -12.87
N ASP A 176 -15.89 -16.27 -13.66
CA ASP A 176 -15.69 -17.70 -13.98
C ASP A 176 -14.36 -17.95 -14.72
N ALA A 177 -14.02 -17.08 -15.67
CA ALA A 177 -12.76 -17.17 -16.42
C ALA A 177 -11.54 -17.01 -15.48
N LEU A 178 -11.57 -16.01 -14.59
CA LEU A 178 -10.51 -15.77 -13.61
C LEU A 178 -10.43 -16.90 -12.57
N ALA A 179 -11.56 -17.37 -12.05
CA ALA A 179 -11.63 -18.49 -11.10
C ALA A 179 -11.03 -19.78 -11.69
N THR A 180 -11.16 -19.97 -13.00
CA THR A 180 -10.51 -21.07 -13.72
C THR A 180 -9.00 -20.80 -13.88
N ALA A 181 -8.63 -19.56 -14.24
CA ALA A 181 -7.26 -19.16 -14.49
C ALA A 181 -6.33 -19.32 -13.28
N ILE A 182 -6.83 -19.06 -12.06
CA ILE A 182 -6.01 -19.13 -10.84
C ILE A 182 -5.73 -20.55 -10.33
N ARG A 183 -6.26 -21.61 -10.98
CA ARG A 183 -6.07 -22.98 -10.53
C ARG A 183 -4.70 -23.55 -10.93
N GLY A 184 -3.95 -24.04 -9.95
CA GLY A 184 -2.68 -24.74 -10.18
C GLY A 184 -1.52 -23.85 -10.63
N ARG A 185 -0.39 -24.47 -11.00
CA ARG A 185 0.88 -23.77 -11.33
C ARG A 185 0.69 -22.69 -12.39
N GLY A 186 1.27 -21.51 -12.19
CA GLY A 186 1.18 -20.38 -13.12
C GLY A 186 -0.10 -19.54 -13.00
N ALA A 187 -0.79 -19.63 -11.86
CA ALA A 187 -2.03 -18.90 -11.55
C ALA A 187 -1.90 -17.38 -11.81
N PHE A 188 -0.91 -16.73 -11.20
CA PHE A 188 -0.69 -15.28 -11.33
C PHE A 188 -0.54 -14.81 -12.77
N ARG A 189 0.24 -15.53 -13.58
CA ARG A 189 0.42 -15.18 -15.00
C ARG A 189 -0.90 -15.29 -15.76
N ARG A 190 -1.61 -16.43 -15.63
CA ARG A 190 -2.88 -16.62 -16.33
C ARG A 190 -3.96 -15.63 -15.88
N PHE A 191 -4.01 -15.30 -14.60
CA PHE A 191 -4.91 -14.26 -14.08
C PHE A 191 -4.65 -12.92 -14.75
N LYS A 192 -3.37 -12.49 -14.83
CA LYS A 192 -2.97 -11.29 -15.57
C LYS A 192 -3.30 -11.37 -17.06
N ASP A 193 -3.08 -12.52 -17.69
CA ASP A 193 -3.37 -12.74 -19.11
C ASP A 193 -4.87 -12.56 -19.40
N VAL A 194 -5.75 -13.05 -18.52
CA VAL A 194 -7.21 -12.85 -18.64
C VAL A 194 -7.58 -11.38 -18.43
N LEU A 195 -7.04 -10.71 -17.40
CA LEU A 195 -7.30 -9.29 -17.15
C LEU A 195 -6.79 -8.37 -18.26
N ALA A 196 -5.73 -8.75 -18.99
CA ALA A 196 -5.17 -7.95 -20.07
C ALA A 196 -6.18 -7.68 -21.21
N ALA A 197 -7.22 -8.51 -21.34
CA ALA A 197 -8.32 -8.28 -22.28
C ALA A 197 -9.26 -7.14 -21.86
N SER A 198 -9.25 -6.71 -20.60
CA SER A 198 -10.06 -5.61 -20.06
C SER A 198 -9.20 -4.64 -19.25
N PRO A 199 -8.70 -3.55 -19.87
CA PRO A 199 -7.89 -2.56 -19.17
C PRO A 199 -8.58 -1.91 -17.97
N ALA A 200 -9.92 -1.82 -17.98
CA ALA A 200 -10.69 -1.29 -16.85
C ALA A 200 -10.64 -2.22 -15.63
N GLU A 201 -10.90 -3.52 -15.83
CA GLU A 201 -10.87 -4.51 -14.74
C GLU A 201 -9.44 -4.76 -14.26
N GLN A 202 -8.47 -4.73 -15.18
CA GLN A 202 -7.07 -4.76 -14.82
C GLN A 202 -6.71 -3.61 -13.85
N ARG A 203 -7.12 -2.37 -14.14
CA ARG A 203 -6.89 -1.23 -13.23
C ARG A 203 -7.61 -1.38 -11.90
N ARG A 204 -8.86 -1.85 -11.91
CA ARG A 204 -9.62 -2.12 -10.68
C ARG A 204 -8.89 -3.12 -9.79
N TYR A 205 -8.39 -4.21 -10.38
CA TYR A 205 -7.59 -5.19 -9.65
C TYR A 205 -6.30 -4.58 -9.08
N TRP A 206 -5.57 -3.78 -9.88
CA TRP A 206 -4.33 -3.16 -9.40
C TRP A 206 -4.56 -2.20 -8.23
N LEU A 207 -5.64 -1.41 -8.27
CA LEU A 207 -6.02 -0.56 -7.15
C LEU A 207 -6.42 -1.39 -5.93
N PHE A 208 -7.23 -2.42 -6.12
CA PHE A 208 -7.67 -3.32 -5.07
C PHE A 208 -6.48 -3.99 -4.37
N SER A 209 -5.57 -4.60 -5.13
CA SER A 209 -4.41 -5.28 -4.55
C SER A 209 -3.43 -4.30 -3.89
N ALA A 210 -3.19 -3.12 -4.47
CA ALA A 210 -2.34 -2.10 -3.83
C ALA A 210 -2.93 -1.60 -2.50
N GLU A 211 -4.25 -1.39 -2.45
CA GLU A 211 -4.96 -1.01 -1.23
C GLU A 211 -4.78 -2.05 -0.12
N ARG A 212 -4.87 -3.34 -0.45
CA ARG A 212 -4.70 -4.43 0.53
C ARG A 212 -3.26 -4.62 0.96
N GLN A 213 -2.32 -4.55 0.03
CA GLN A 213 -0.88 -4.57 0.30
C GLN A 213 -0.48 -3.44 1.26
N HIS A 214 -0.99 -2.23 1.05
CA HIS A 214 -0.73 -1.10 1.94
C HIS A 214 -1.34 -1.31 3.33
N GLY A 215 -2.55 -1.87 3.41
CA GLY A 215 -3.18 -2.25 4.67
C GLY A 215 -2.33 -3.25 5.47
N ARG A 216 -1.93 -4.36 4.83
CA ARG A 216 -1.04 -5.37 5.44
C ARG A 216 0.31 -4.78 5.88
N ALA A 217 0.96 -3.99 5.03
CA ALA A 217 2.21 -3.33 5.38
C ALA A 217 2.06 -2.36 6.57
N ARG A 218 0.93 -1.67 6.68
CA ARG A 218 0.61 -0.80 7.81
C ARG A 218 0.37 -1.58 9.09
N ALA A 219 -0.38 -2.69 9.02
CA ALA A 219 -0.60 -3.58 10.16
C ALA A 219 0.73 -4.16 10.65
N TRP A 220 1.56 -4.64 9.73
CA TRP A 220 2.89 -5.14 10.04
C TRP A 220 3.74 -4.09 10.76
N LEU A 221 3.77 -2.84 10.31
CA LEU A 221 4.49 -1.78 11.03
C LEU A 221 3.97 -1.54 12.44
N ALA A 222 2.65 -1.61 12.63
CA ALA A 222 2.03 -1.40 13.94
C ALA A 222 2.43 -2.50 14.93
N ASP A 223 2.60 -3.74 14.47
CA ASP A 223 3.11 -4.86 15.29
C ASP A 223 4.54 -4.62 15.81
N TYR A 224 5.29 -3.72 15.16
CA TYR A 224 6.63 -3.26 15.59
C TYR A 224 6.62 -1.87 16.24
N ASP A 225 5.45 -1.38 16.69
CA ASP A 225 5.24 -0.07 17.31
C ASP A 225 5.52 1.13 16.39
N TYR A 226 5.41 0.95 15.07
CA TYR A 226 5.62 2.00 14.09
C TYR A 226 4.37 2.35 13.30
N ARG A 227 4.29 3.60 12.85
CA ARG A 227 3.34 4.06 11.84
C ARG A 227 4.09 4.70 10.66
N PRO A 228 3.62 4.52 9.43
CA PRO A 228 4.24 5.16 8.27
C PRO A 228 4.04 6.68 8.33
N THR A 229 5.02 7.40 7.82
CA THR A 229 4.97 8.84 7.61
C THR A 229 5.60 9.16 6.26
N PRO A 230 5.14 10.21 5.54
CA PRO A 230 5.71 10.56 4.25
C PRO A 230 7.22 10.80 4.37
N ARG A 231 8.02 10.17 3.51
CA ARG A 231 9.46 10.45 3.41
C ARG A 231 9.68 11.90 2.98
N ALA A 232 10.58 12.60 3.67
CA ALA A 232 11.02 13.91 3.23
C ALA A 232 11.78 13.76 1.90
N GLY A 233 11.11 14.10 0.80
CA GLY A 233 11.65 14.29 -0.55
C GLY A 233 12.95 13.55 -0.90
N SER A 234 12.91 12.23 -1.09
CA SER A 234 13.94 11.57 -1.88
C SER A 234 13.64 11.84 -3.36
N SER A 235 14.38 12.76 -3.98
CA SER A 235 14.24 13.23 -5.38
C SER A 235 14.42 12.17 -6.48
N ARG A 236 14.25 10.88 -6.19
CA ARG A 236 14.19 9.84 -7.21
C ARG A 236 12.74 9.54 -7.54
N ALA A 237 12.20 10.32 -8.47
CA ALA A 237 11.26 9.76 -9.43
C ALA A 237 11.96 8.59 -10.13
N ARG A 238 11.84 7.38 -9.58
CA ARG A 238 12.03 6.18 -10.39
C ARG A 238 10.76 6.06 -11.22
N SER A 239 10.90 6.49 -12.47
CA SER A 239 9.95 6.21 -13.53
C SER A 239 9.56 4.73 -13.51
N THR A 240 8.26 4.50 -13.66
CA THR A 240 7.58 3.20 -13.76
C THR A 240 7.70 2.31 -12.53
N PRO A 241 6.59 1.97 -11.84
CA PRO A 241 6.59 0.76 -11.06
C PRO A 241 6.80 -0.38 -12.08
N HIS A 242 7.97 -1.01 -12.02
CA HIS A 242 7.96 -2.44 -12.23
C HIS A 242 7.07 -2.96 -11.11
N PHE A 243 5.78 -3.18 -11.40
CA PHE A 243 5.06 -4.25 -10.72
C PHE A 243 6.00 -5.42 -10.81
N LEU A 244 6.66 -5.75 -9.69
CA LEU A 244 7.61 -6.84 -9.63
C LEU A 244 6.84 -8.02 -10.20
N GLY A 245 7.26 -8.39 -11.40
CA GLY A 245 6.64 -9.45 -12.16
C GLY A 245 6.95 -10.70 -11.40
N TRP A 246 6.00 -11.15 -10.58
CA TRP A 246 5.99 -12.50 -10.05
C TRP A 246 6.06 -13.41 -11.27
N SER A 247 7.24 -14.01 -11.45
CA SER A 247 7.55 -14.98 -12.49
C SER A 247 7.48 -16.36 -11.87
#